data_AF-A0A1Q7SKP4-F1
#
_entry.id   AF-A0A1Q7SKP4-F1
#
_cell.length_a   1.000
_cell.length_b   1.000
_cell.length_c   1.000
_cell.angle_alpha   90.00
_cell.angle_beta   90.00
_cell.angle_gamma   90.00
#
_symmetry.space_group_name_H-M   'P 1'
#
loop_
_entity.id
_entity.type
_entity.pdbx_description
1 polymer ?
#
loop_
_entity_poly.entity_id
_entity_poly.type
_entity_poly.pdbx_seq_one_letter_code
_entity_poly.pdbx_strand_id
1 'polypeptide(L)'
;MAHASFNASPRRDAGEPRALSARIEAELRERIEEAVDFACLDALVAGRRARGLPAPAADSARDREEFTRSVRAFLERLREAIAIGLTPEQREKVDAAAHAAGDPTRRLLAVQVALAKTLPDYWQRFEASRASYLGAEPASGGQRRSLLRRLFGRG
;
A
#
# COMPACT_ATOMS: atom_id res chain seq x y z
N MET A 1 -9.44 -21.70 -55.11
CA MET A 1 -8.09 -21.57 -54.52
C MET A 1 -8.10 -20.27 -53.72
N ALA A 2 -8.31 -20.31 -52.40
CA ALA A 2 -7.30 -20.48 -51.35
C ALA A 2 -6.25 -19.34 -51.39
N HIS A 3 -5.92 -18.55 -50.36
CA HIS A 3 -6.38 -18.38 -48.97
C HIS A 3 -5.93 -16.98 -48.52
N ALA A 4 -6.60 -16.47 -47.48
CA ALA A 4 -6.38 -15.23 -46.74
C ALA A 4 -4.92 -14.90 -46.35
N SER A 5 -4.66 -13.62 -46.08
CA SER A 5 -3.95 -13.19 -44.86
C SER A 5 -4.30 -11.74 -44.51
N PHE A 6 -5.42 -11.56 -43.83
CA PHE A 6 -5.69 -10.42 -42.96
C PHE A 6 -5.06 -10.70 -41.58
N ASN A 7 -4.66 -9.63 -40.90
CA ASN A 7 -4.32 -9.55 -39.47
C ASN A 7 -2.95 -10.08 -39.02
N ALA A 8 -1.91 -9.27 -39.23
CA ALA A 8 -0.85 -9.15 -38.23
C ALA A 8 -1.31 -8.18 -37.12
N SER A 9 -2.17 -8.64 -36.21
CA SER A 9 -2.31 -8.00 -34.91
C SER A 9 -1.15 -8.48 -34.04
N PRO A 10 -0.33 -7.60 -33.44
CA PRO A 10 0.66 -8.03 -32.47
C PRO A 10 -0.12 -8.46 -31.22
N ARG A 11 -0.37 -9.77 -31.08
CA ARG A 11 -0.72 -10.32 -29.78
C ARG A 11 0.49 -10.07 -28.90
N ARG A 12 0.40 -9.01 -28.08
CA ARG A 12 1.32 -8.78 -26.96
C ARG A 12 1.47 -10.10 -26.21
N ASP A 13 2.71 -10.46 -25.99
CA ASP A 13 3.19 -11.70 -25.39
C ASP A 13 2.76 -11.79 -23.91
N ALA A 14 1.46 -12.00 -23.68
CA ALA A 14 0.85 -12.08 -22.36
C ALA A 14 1.15 -13.41 -21.64
N GLY A 15 2.01 -14.25 -22.22
CA GLY A 15 2.34 -15.59 -21.73
C GLY A 15 3.69 -15.71 -21.02
N GLU A 16 4.55 -14.69 -21.02
CA GLU A 16 5.88 -14.83 -20.41
C GLU A 16 5.82 -14.79 -18.86
N PRO A 17 6.47 -15.76 -18.16
CA PRO A 17 6.48 -15.82 -16.69
C PRO A 17 7.03 -14.55 -16.01
N ARG A 18 7.97 -13.85 -16.68
CA ARG A 18 8.52 -12.57 -16.21
C ARG A 18 7.48 -11.46 -16.25
N ALA A 19 6.64 -11.42 -17.30
CA ALA A 19 5.56 -10.44 -17.42
C ALA A 19 4.48 -10.68 -16.35
N LEU A 20 4.15 -11.95 -16.06
CA LEU A 20 3.21 -12.29 -14.98
C LEU A 20 3.74 -11.87 -13.61
N SER A 21 5.01 -12.18 -13.31
CA SER A 21 5.64 -11.83 -12.04
C SER A 21 5.66 -10.31 -11.82
N ALA A 22 6.01 -9.54 -12.86
CA ALA A 22 5.99 -8.08 -12.80
C ALA A 22 4.57 -7.53 -12.58
N ARG A 23 3.55 -8.15 -13.19
CA ARG A 23 2.15 -7.76 -12.98
C ARG A 23 1.68 -8.05 -11.55
N ILE A 24 1.97 -9.24 -11.02
CA ILE A 24 1.65 -9.58 -9.63
C ILE A 24 2.30 -8.59 -8.66
N GLU A 25 3.56 -8.22 -8.91
CA GLU A 25 4.25 -7.24 -8.07
C GLU A 25 3.62 -5.85 -8.15
N ALA A 26 3.22 -5.41 -9.35
CA ALA A 26 2.53 -4.15 -9.54
C ALA A 26 1.17 -4.11 -8.81
N GLU A 27 0.36 -5.17 -8.95
CA GLU A 27 -0.92 -5.31 -8.25
C GLU A 27 -0.74 -5.36 -6.73
N LEU A 28 0.27 -6.10 -6.26
CA LEU A 28 0.56 -6.19 -4.83
C LEU A 28 0.98 -4.84 -4.26
N ARG A 29 1.82 -4.08 -4.99
CA ARG A 29 2.19 -2.72 -4.62
C ARG A 29 0.97 -1.82 -4.54
N GLU A 30 0.12 -1.82 -5.56
CA GLU A 30 -1.11 -1.00 -5.58
C GLU A 30 -2.02 -1.32 -4.40
N ARG A 31 -2.23 -2.60 -4.09
CA ARG A 31 -3.06 -3.01 -2.94
C ARG A 31 -2.46 -2.59 -1.61
N ILE A 32 -1.14 -2.65 -1.45
CA ILE A 32 -0.44 -2.18 -0.25
C ILE A 32 -0.57 -0.66 -0.12
N GLU A 33 -0.35 0.07 -1.22
CA GLU A 33 -0.47 1.53 -1.26
C GLU A 33 -1.88 1.98 -0.84
N GLU A 34 -2.92 1.38 -1.43
CA GLU A 34 -4.32 1.66 -1.05
C GLU A 34 -4.63 1.32 0.42
N ALA A 35 -4.08 0.23 0.94
CA ALA A 35 -4.28 -0.17 2.32
C ALA A 35 -3.62 0.81 3.30
N VAL A 36 -2.41 1.27 2.97
CA VAL A 36 -1.66 2.27 3.73
C VAL A 36 -2.36 3.62 3.70
N ASP A 37 -2.81 4.07 2.53
CA ASP A 37 -3.56 5.31 2.38
C ASP A 37 -4.84 5.29 3.22
N PHE A 38 -5.57 4.18 3.17
CA PHE A 38 -6.78 4.02 3.96
C PHE A 38 -6.48 4.05 5.47
N ALA A 39 -5.46 3.32 5.93
CA ALA A 39 -5.06 3.32 7.34
C ALA A 39 -4.67 4.73 7.82
N CYS A 40 -3.92 5.48 7.01
CA CYS A 40 -3.45 6.81 7.37
C CYS A 40 -4.58 7.85 7.33
N LEU A 41 -5.50 7.78 6.35
CA LEU A 41 -6.69 8.64 6.31
C LEU A 41 -7.62 8.39 7.50
N ASP A 42 -7.86 7.12 7.86
CA ASP A 42 -8.70 6.77 9.01
C ASP A 42 -8.08 7.33 10.32
N ALA A 43 -6.76 7.22 10.48
CA ALA A 43 -6.04 7.77 11.63
C ALA A 43 -6.11 9.30 11.68
N LEU A 44 -5.89 9.97 10.55
CA LEU A 44 -5.93 11.42 10.44
C LEU A 44 -7.33 11.96 10.79
N VAL A 45 -8.38 11.34 10.22
CA VAL A 45 -9.78 11.71 10.50
C VAL A 45 -10.12 11.46 11.97
N ALA A 46 -9.76 10.31 12.53
CA ALA A 46 -10.02 9.98 13.93
C ALA A 46 -9.33 10.98 14.87
N GLY A 47 -8.05 11.29 14.62
CA GLY A 47 -7.28 12.25 15.41
C GLY A 47 -7.83 13.67 15.33
N ARG A 48 -8.28 14.12 14.16
CA ARG A 48 -8.93 15.45 14.00
C ARG A 48 -10.28 15.51 14.70
N ARG A 49 -11.10 14.46 14.57
CA ARG A 49 -12.38 14.35 15.27
C ARG A 49 -12.22 14.42 16.78
N ALA A 50 -11.24 13.71 17.35
CA ALA A 50 -10.96 13.74 18.79
C ALA A 50 -10.58 15.13 19.30
N ARG A 51 -10.06 16.00 18.42
CA ARG A 51 -9.72 17.41 18.72
C ARG A 51 -10.80 18.41 18.32
N GLY A 52 -11.98 17.95 17.87
CA GLY A 52 -13.05 18.83 17.37
C GLY A 52 -12.70 19.59 16.09
N LEU A 53 -11.72 19.12 15.32
CA LEU A 53 -11.28 19.74 14.07
C LEU A 53 -12.09 19.22 12.86
N PRO A 54 -12.23 20.01 11.79
CA PRO A 54 -12.84 19.54 10.56
C PRO A 54 -12.03 18.40 9.92
N ALA A 55 -12.71 17.64 9.06
CA ALA A 55 -12.08 16.63 8.21
C ALA A 55 -10.96 17.26 7.35
N PRO A 56 -9.91 16.49 7.01
CA PRO A 56 -8.85 17.00 6.13
C PRO A 56 -9.44 17.36 4.76
N ALA A 57 -8.90 18.41 4.14
CA ALA A 57 -9.34 18.87 2.83
C ALA A 57 -8.28 18.52 1.77
N ALA A 58 -8.72 17.99 0.61
CA ALA A 58 -7.81 17.52 -0.43
C ALA A 58 -7.03 18.66 -1.12
N ASP A 59 -7.59 19.87 -1.13
CA ASP A 59 -7.00 21.09 -1.70
C ASP A 59 -6.02 21.79 -0.73
N SER A 60 -6.11 21.49 0.57
CA SER A 60 -5.22 22.00 1.61
C SER A 60 -3.81 21.39 1.50
N ALA A 61 -2.82 22.22 1.18
CA ALA A 61 -1.41 21.81 1.13
C ALA A 61 -0.91 21.26 2.48
N ARG A 62 -1.37 21.85 3.58
CA ARG A 62 -1.04 21.42 4.94
C ARG A 62 -1.57 20.03 5.25
N ASP A 63 -2.81 19.74 4.86
CA ASP A 63 -3.42 18.43 5.12
C ASP A 63 -2.76 17.35 4.25
N ARG A 64 -2.37 17.68 3.02
CA ARG A 64 -1.56 16.79 2.17
C ARG A 64 -0.20 16.47 2.79
N GLU A 65 0.52 17.47 3.31
CA GLU A 65 1.79 17.23 4.01
C GLU A 65 1.62 16.38 5.28
N GLU A 66 0.57 16.62 6.07
CA GLU A 66 0.27 15.82 7.26
C GLU A 66 -0.05 14.37 6.88
N PHE A 67 -0.81 14.16 5.81
CA PHE A 67 -1.08 12.84 5.26
C PHE A 67 0.19 12.13 4.78
N THR A 68 1.03 12.78 3.97
CA THR A 68 2.31 12.20 3.50
C THR A 68 3.24 11.84 4.67
N ARG A 69 3.31 12.69 5.70
CA ARG A 69 4.08 12.38 6.92
C ARG A 69 3.52 11.15 7.65
N SER A 70 2.20 11.04 7.71
CA SER A 70 1.51 9.91 8.34
C SER A 70 1.77 8.60 7.59
N VAL A 71 1.73 8.63 6.25
CA VAL A 71 2.06 7.47 5.39
C VAL A 71 3.47 6.98 5.67
N ARG A 72 4.45 7.88 5.68
CA ARG A 72 5.84 7.52 5.97
C ARG A 72 5.99 6.91 7.37
N ALA A 73 5.44 7.57 8.39
CA ALA A 73 5.51 7.10 9.77
C ALA A 73 4.85 5.73 9.96
N PHE A 74 3.70 5.49 9.32
CA PHE A 74 3.03 4.20 9.36
C PHE A 74 3.85 3.10 8.69
N LEU A 75 4.42 3.37 7.51
CA LEU A 75 5.27 2.41 6.80
C LEU A 75 6.55 2.05 7.57
N GLU A 76 7.18 3.03 8.22
CA GLU A 76 8.34 2.82 9.09
C GLU A 76 7.96 1.92 10.28
N ARG A 77 6.87 2.26 10.98
CA ARG A 77 6.37 1.44 12.10
C ARG A 77 5.97 0.03 11.68
N LEU A 78 5.32 -0.11 10.52
CA LEU A 78 4.91 -1.41 9.97
C LEU A 78 6.14 -2.28 9.67
N ARG A 79 7.19 -1.71 9.05
CA ARG A 79 8.45 -2.40 8.83
C ARG A 79 9.04 -2.88 10.15
N GLU A 80 9.15 -2.01 11.15
CA GLU A 80 9.74 -2.34 12.46
C GLU A 80 8.95 -3.46 13.16
N ALA A 81 7.62 -3.36 13.18
CA ALA A 81 6.76 -4.36 13.79
C ALA A 81 6.91 -5.75 13.16
N ILE A 82 7.07 -5.81 11.83
CA ILE A 82 7.23 -7.08 11.11
C ILE A 82 8.66 -7.61 11.20
N ALA A 83 9.67 -6.74 11.26
CA ALA A 83 11.10 -7.09 11.22
C ALA A 83 11.56 -7.98 12.40
N ILE A 84 10.89 -7.88 13.55
CA ILE A 84 11.22 -8.63 14.79
C ILE A 84 11.20 -10.14 14.56
N GLY A 85 10.29 -10.63 13.71
CA GLY A 85 10.09 -12.07 13.46
C GLY A 85 10.72 -12.60 12.18
N LEU A 86 11.60 -11.85 11.51
CA LEU A 86 12.19 -12.28 10.24
C LEU A 86 13.38 -13.23 10.46
N THR A 87 13.46 -14.29 9.66
CA THR A 87 14.68 -15.11 9.54
C THR A 87 15.79 -14.31 8.84
N PRO A 88 17.06 -14.73 8.96
CA PRO A 88 18.16 -14.08 8.26
C PRO A 88 17.95 -13.98 6.74
N GLU A 89 17.48 -15.04 6.08
CA GLU A 89 17.26 -15.03 4.62
C GLU A 89 16.12 -14.08 4.22
N GLN A 90 15.09 -13.96 5.07
CA GLN A 90 13.99 -13.02 4.84
C GLN A 90 14.46 -11.58 5.03
N ARG A 91 15.34 -11.35 6.01
CA ARG A 91 15.93 -10.04 6.29
C ARG A 91 16.80 -9.55 5.12
N GLU A 92 17.63 -10.40 4.53
CA GLU A 92 18.43 -10.05 3.34
C GLU A 92 17.56 -9.57 2.17
N LYS A 93 16.44 -10.26 1.90
CA LYS A 93 15.50 -9.86 0.83
C LYS A 93 14.86 -8.50 1.10
N VAL A 94 14.54 -8.23 2.37
CA VAL A 94 13.98 -6.94 2.81
C VAL A 94 15.01 -5.82 2.71
N ASP A 95 16.25 -6.09 3.12
CA ASP A 95 17.34 -5.13 3.05
C ASP A 95 17.68 -4.78 1.60
N ALA A 96 17.66 -5.74 0.68
CA ALA A 96 17.80 -5.46 -0.76
C ALA A 96 16.72 -4.49 -1.26
N ALA A 97 15.46 -4.66 -0.85
CA ALA A 97 14.38 -3.74 -1.20
C ALA A 97 14.55 -2.34 -0.55
N ALA A 98 15.11 -2.27 0.66
CA ALA A 98 15.38 -1.00 1.34
C ALA A 98 16.47 -0.16 0.63
N HIS A 99 17.39 -0.81 -0.08
CA HIS A 99 18.44 -0.16 -0.87
C HIS A 99 18.03 0.17 -2.31
N ALA A 100 16.78 -0.10 -2.71
CA ALA A 100 16.29 0.24 -4.04
C ALA A 100 16.38 1.76 -4.32
N ALA A 101 16.60 2.12 -5.59
CA ALA A 101 16.64 3.51 -6.02
C ALA A 101 15.24 4.17 -5.91
N GLY A 102 15.21 5.46 -5.58
CA GLY A 102 13.99 6.27 -5.53
C GLY A 102 13.80 7.07 -4.25
N ASP A 103 12.65 7.73 -4.17
CA ASP A 103 12.18 8.48 -2.98
C ASP A 103 12.04 7.55 -1.76
N PRO A 104 12.30 8.04 -0.52
CA PRO A 104 12.18 7.25 0.71
C PRO A 104 10.84 6.50 0.85
N THR A 105 9.72 7.11 0.48
CA THR A 105 8.38 6.49 0.58
C THR A 105 8.26 5.31 -0.39
N ARG A 106 8.77 5.46 -1.62
CA ARG A 106 8.78 4.37 -2.61
C ARG A 106 9.65 3.20 -2.15
N ARG A 107 10.77 3.47 -1.47
CA ARG A 107 11.61 2.41 -0.87
C ARG A 107 10.88 1.67 0.23
N LEU A 108 10.18 2.41 1.10
CA LEU A 108 9.36 1.80 2.15
C LEU A 108 8.24 0.93 1.56
N LEU A 109 7.56 1.38 0.50
CA LEU A 109 6.58 0.54 -0.21
C LEU A 109 7.22 -0.70 -0.84
N ALA A 110 8.41 -0.58 -1.45
CA ALA A 110 9.14 -1.72 -2.00
C ALA A 110 9.50 -2.74 -0.90
N VAL A 111 9.88 -2.28 0.29
CA VAL A 111 10.07 -3.13 1.48
C VAL A 111 8.79 -3.88 1.84
N GLN A 112 7.64 -3.20 1.87
CA GLN A 112 6.37 -3.86 2.18
C GLN A 112 5.97 -4.90 1.12
N VAL A 113 6.23 -4.63 -0.17
CA VAL A 113 6.03 -5.61 -1.24
C VAL A 113 6.93 -6.84 -1.05
N ALA A 114 8.20 -6.64 -0.71
CA ALA A 114 9.13 -7.74 -0.43
C ALA A 114 8.67 -8.58 0.78
N LEU A 115 8.19 -7.93 1.84
CA LEU A 115 7.60 -8.59 3.01
C LEU A 115 6.36 -9.40 2.63
N ALA A 116 5.44 -8.82 1.86
CA ALA A 116 4.22 -9.49 1.43
C ALA A 116 4.46 -10.70 0.52
N LYS A 117 5.52 -10.68 -0.29
CA LYS A 117 5.95 -11.84 -1.10
C LYS A 117 6.60 -12.95 -0.27
N THR A 118 7.12 -12.60 0.91
CA THR A 118 7.93 -13.51 1.74
C THR A 118 7.13 -14.12 2.89
N LEU A 119 6.16 -13.38 3.43
CA LEU A 119 5.40 -13.75 4.60
C LEU A 119 3.95 -14.10 4.23
N PRO A 120 3.50 -15.36 4.45
CA PRO A 120 2.12 -15.75 4.16
C PRO A 120 1.11 -15.04 5.07
N ASP A 121 1.52 -14.63 6.27
CA ASP A 121 0.74 -13.93 7.28
C ASP A 121 0.90 -12.39 7.23
N TYR A 122 1.51 -11.85 6.16
CA TYR A 122 1.76 -10.40 6.02
C TYR A 122 0.51 -9.54 6.30
N TRP A 123 -0.63 -9.89 5.69
CA TRP A 123 -1.87 -9.11 5.86
C TRP A 123 -2.41 -9.15 7.28
N GLN A 124 -2.20 -10.25 8.01
CA GLN A 124 -2.59 -10.32 9.43
C GLN A 124 -1.71 -9.38 10.28
N ARG A 125 -0.40 -9.35 10.02
CA ARG A 125 0.52 -8.41 10.69
C ARG A 125 0.25 -6.96 10.32
N PHE A 126 -0.15 -6.70 9.08
CA PHE A 126 -0.58 -5.38 8.63
C PHE A 126 -1.79 -4.89 9.43
N GLU A 127 -2.85 -5.70 9.52
CA GLU A 127 -4.06 -5.31 10.26
C GLU A 127 -3.79 -5.16 11.77
N ALA A 128 -2.94 -6.01 12.37
CA ALA A 128 -2.52 -5.84 13.76
C ALA A 128 -1.77 -4.51 13.99
N SER A 129 -0.89 -4.14 13.05
CA SER A 129 -0.16 -2.87 13.08
C SER A 129 -1.09 -1.68 12.88
N ARG A 130 -2.06 -1.78 11.95
CA ARG A 130 -3.10 -0.77 11.72
C ARG A 130 -3.97 -0.55 12.94
N ALA A 131 -4.46 -1.62 13.58
CA ALA A 131 -5.27 -1.51 14.80
C ALA A 131 -4.50 -0.82 15.93
N SER A 132 -3.22 -1.17 16.09
CA SER A 132 -2.32 -0.55 17.06
C SER A 132 -2.05 0.94 16.74
N TYR A 133 -1.97 1.29 15.46
CA TYR A 133 -1.75 2.66 15.00
C TYR A 133 -2.96 3.58 15.24
N LEU A 134 -4.18 3.04 15.11
CA LEU A 134 -5.43 3.75 15.36
C LEU A 134 -5.81 3.84 16.85
N GLY A 135 -5.09 3.15 17.74
CA GLY A 135 -5.39 3.11 19.17
C GLY A 135 -6.53 2.15 19.56
N ALA A 136 -6.85 1.16 18.70
CA ALA A 136 -7.85 0.08 18.83
C ALA A 136 -9.30 0.54 19.14
N GLU A 137 -10.26 0.48 18.20
CA GLU A 137 -11.01 -0.73 17.85
C GLU A 137 -10.97 -1.06 16.33
N PRO A 138 -10.93 -2.35 15.93
CA PRO A 138 -10.99 -2.77 14.53
C PRO A 138 -12.41 -2.59 13.98
N ALA A 139 -12.77 -1.37 13.58
CA ALA A 139 -14.04 -1.13 12.91
C ALA A 139 -14.01 -1.75 11.50
N SER A 140 -14.97 -2.65 11.24
CA SER A 140 -15.24 -3.31 9.97
C SER A 140 -14.99 -2.39 8.76
N GLY A 141 -13.88 -2.63 8.06
CA GLY A 141 -13.30 -1.71 7.07
C GLY A 141 -14.13 -1.52 5.80
N GLY A 142 -15.15 -2.36 5.57
CA GLY A 142 -15.96 -2.34 4.34
C GLY A 142 -16.85 -1.10 4.20
N GLN A 143 -17.52 -0.67 5.28
CA GLN A 143 -18.46 0.47 5.22
C GLN A 143 -17.76 1.82 5.31
N ARG A 144 -16.64 1.92 6.04
CA ARG A 144 -15.86 3.17 6.14
C ARG A 144 -15.09 3.47 4.85
N ARG A 145 -14.61 2.46 4.12
CA ARG A 145 -13.97 2.61 2.79
C ARG A 145 -14.87 3.32 1.77
N SER A 146 -16.16 2.98 1.75
CA SER A 146 -17.14 3.60 0.85
C SER A 146 -17.43 5.07 1.21
N LEU A 147 -17.50 5.39 2.50
CA LEU A 147 -17.75 6.75 2.99
C LEU A 147 -16.58 7.70 2.72
N LEU A 148 -15.34 7.27 3.00
CA LEU A 148 -14.16 8.11 2.75
C LEU A 148 -13.93 8.33 1.23
N ARG A 149 -14.15 7.29 0.40
CA ARG A 149 -14.10 7.44 -1.06
C ARG A 149 -15.14 8.44 -1.59
N ARG A 150 -16.33 8.54 -0.97
CA ARG A 150 -17.35 9.53 -1.34
C ARG A 150 -17.01 10.95 -0.91
N LEU A 151 -16.26 11.13 0.18
CA LEU A 151 -15.85 12.45 0.67
C LEU A 151 -14.67 13.03 -0.10
N PHE A 152 -13.79 12.19 -0.65
CA PHE A 152 -12.59 12.62 -1.38
C PHE A 152 -12.61 12.34 -2.88
N GLY A 153 -13.59 11.58 -3.38
CA GLY A 153 -13.73 11.21 -4.78
C GLY A 153 -14.73 12.09 -5.53
N ARG A 154 -14.39 13.36 -5.76
CA ARG A 154 -14.97 14.16 -6.84
C ARG A 154 -13.97 15.24 -7.29
N GLY A 155 -13.27 14.92 -8.37
CA GLY A 155 -12.43 15.78 -9.19
C GLY A 155 -12.26 15.09 -10.52
#